data_AF-A0A957FGY7-F1
#
_entry.id   AF-A0A957FGY7-F1
#
_cell.length_a   1.000
_cell.length_b   1.000
_cell.length_c   1.000
_cell.angle_alpha   90.00
_cell.angle_beta   90.00
_cell.angle_gamma   90.00
#
_symmetry.space_group_name_H-M   'P 1'
#
loop_
_entity.id
_entity.type
_entity.pdbx_description
1 polymer ?
#
loop_
_entity_poly.entity_id
_entity_poly.type
_entity_poly.pdbx_seq_one_letter_code
_entity_poly.pdbx_strand_id
1 'polypeptide(L)' 'QEHSYVANMWQRLSQPDVLIYLDVDYPAIQKRRPHMGGGQKRLDEQRQRLAHARQHCDFYLNTSDLTPEQVVARVLDFLR' A
#
# COMPACT_ATOMS: atom_id res chain seq x y z
N GLN A 1 -1.11 -5.32 -9.62
CA GLN A 1 -2.06 -5.93 -8.66
C GLN A 1 -3.28 -6.42 -9.45
N GLU A 2 -3.10 -7.45 -10.27
CA GLU A 2 -4.16 -7.99 -11.13
C GLU A 2 -5.00 -9.08 -10.43
N HIS A 3 -4.64 -9.43 -9.19
CA HIS A 3 -5.24 -10.53 -8.43
C HIS A 3 -6.00 -10.08 -7.17
N SER A 4 -6.32 -8.79 -7.03
CA SER A 4 -6.92 -8.23 -5.81
C SER A 4 -8.42 -8.53 -5.61
N TYR A 5 -9.02 -9.39 -6.42
CA TYR A 5 -10.46 -9.74 -6.29
C TYR A 5 -10.73 -10.80 -5.22
N VAL A 6 -9.72 -11.58 -4.85
CA VAL A 6 -9.80 -12.53 -3.73
C VAL A 6 -8.94 -11.99 -2.60
N ALA A 7 -9.59 -11.48 -1.55
CA ALA A 7 -8.97 -10.78 -0.43
C ALA A 7 -7.80 -11.54 0.24
N ASN A 8 -7.87 -12.87 0.23
CA ASN A 8 -6.94 -13.78 0.91
C ASN A 8 -5.93 -14.41 -0.06
N MET A 9 -5.94 -14.03 -1.34
CA MET A 9 -5.11 -14.68 -2.37
C MET A 9 -3.62 -14.52 -2.06
N TRP A 10 -3.21 -13.38 -1.50
CA TRP A 10 -1.84 -13.12 -1.09
C TRP A 10 -1.38 -14.08 0.04
N GLN A 11 -2.26 -14.41 0.99
CA GLN A 11 -1.95 -15.39 2.04
C GLN A 11 -1.78 -16.79 1.46
N ARG A 12 -2.63 -17.17 0.50
CA ARG A 12 -2.71 -18.54 -0.01
C ARG A 12 -1.70 -18.84 -1.13
N LEU A 13 -1.39 -17.87 -1.97
CA LEU A 13 -0.50 -18.08 -3.12
C LEU A 13 0.95 -17.66 -2.86
N SER A 14 1.15 -16.57 -2.12
CA SER A 14 2.48 -16.02 -1.91
C SER A 14 3.09 -16.41 -0.57
N GLN A 15 2.27 -16.79 0.42
CA GLN A 15 2.69 -17.15 1.79
C GLN A 15 3.90 -16.33 2.29
N PRO A 16 3.79 -14.98 2.29
CA PRO A 16 4.92 -14.16 2.68
C PRO A 16 5.18 -14.30 4.18
N ASP A 17 6.45 -14.28 4.60
CA ASP A 17 6.83 -14.21 6.01
C ASP A 17 6.35 -12.90 6.66
N VAL A 18 6.22 -11.84 5.86
CA VAL A 18 5.83 -10.49 6.29
C VAL A 18 4.99 -9.79 5.21
N LEU A 19 3.90 -9.15 5.61
CA LEU A 19 3.08 -8.26 4.78
C LEU A 19 3.25 -6.80 5.21
N ILE A 20 3.79 -5.97 4.30
CA ILE A 20 3.89 -4.52 4.47
C ILE A 20 2.86 -3.81 3.58
N TYR A 21 2.03 -2.98 4.20
CA TYR A 21 1.04 -2.15 3.51
C TYR A 21 1.52 -0.69 3.44
N LEU A 22 1.75 -0.20 2.22
CA LEU A 22 2.10 1.20 1.97
C LEU A 22 0.85 1.97 1.50
N ASP A 23 0.40 2.94 2.29
CA ASP A 23 -0.68 3.85 1.92
C ASP A 23 -0.13 5.21 1.47
N VAL A 24 -0.94 5.95 0.72
CA VAL A 24 -0.65 7.31 0.28
C VAL A 24 -1.95 8.03 -0.02
N ASP A 25 -2.01 9.31 0.32
CA ASP A 25 -3.17 10.15 0.05
C ASP A 25 -3.13 10.74 -1.35
N TYR A 26 -4.31 11.03 -1.90
CA TYR A 26 -4.45 11.52 -3.26
C TYR A 26 -3.64 12.80 -3.56
N PRO A 27 -3.56 13.81 -2.66
CA PRO A 27 -2.71 14.98 -2.89
C PRO A 27 -1.22 14.62 -3.05
N ALA A 28 -0.73 13.66 -2.26
CA ALA A 28 0.65 13.19 -2.36
C ALA A 28 0.89 12.40 -3.66
N ILE A 29 -0.09 11.59 -4.10
CA ILE A 29 -0.05 10.94 -5.42
C ILE A 29 0.03 11.98 -6.53
N GLN A 30 -0.80 13.03 -6.51
CA GLN A 30 -0.80 14.05 -7.56
C GLN A 30 0.54 14.81 -7.63
N LYS A 31 1.14 15.13 -6.47
CA LYS A 31 2.48 15.74 -6.41
C LYS A 31 3.54 14.84 -7.05
N ARG A 32 3.50 13.53 -6.78
CA ARG A 32 4.48 12.55 -7.30
C ARG A 32 4.23 12.15 -8.75
N ARG A 33 2.97 12.08 -9.16
CA ARG A 33 2.51 11.60 -10.47
C ARG A 33 1.34 12.46 -10.97
N PRO A 34 1.61 13.68 -11.46
CA PRO A 34 0.56 14.63 -11.83
C PRO A 34 -0.36 14.13 -12.96
N HIS A 35 0.12 13.23 -13.82
CA HIS A 35 -0.65 12.64 -14.92
C HIS A 35 -1.36 11.33 -14.56
N MET A 36 -1.36 10.92 -13.29
CA MET A 36 -2.02 9.68 -12.87
C MET A 36 -3.54 9.86 -12.88
N GLY A 37 -4.19 9.29 -13.91
CA GLY A 37 -5.64 9.29 -14.04
C GLY A 37 -6.33 8.40 -12.99
N GLY A 38 -7.52 8.81 -12.54
CA GLY A 38 -8.39 8.00 -11.67
C GLY A 38 -9.00 8.73 -10.48
N GLY A 39 -8.45 9.88 -10.08
CA GLY A 39 -9.03 10.69 -9.01
C GLY A 39 -9.02 10.01 -7.63
N GLN A 40 -9.65 10.67 -6.66
CA GLN A 40 -9.91 10.13 -5.33
C GLN A 40 -10.68 8.80 -5.39
N LYS A 41 -11.68 8.69 -6.29
CA LYS A 41 -12.51 7.50 -6.45
C LYS A 41 -11.69 6.22 -6.72
N ARG A 42 -10.70 6.30 -7.61
CA ARG A 42 -9.83 5.14 -7.89
C ARG A 42 -8.95 4.76 -6.71
N LEU A 43 -8.51 5.74 -5.90
CA LEU A 43 -7.77 5.47 -4.67
C LEU A 43 -8.66 4.75 -3.66
N ASP A 44 -9.90 5.18 -3.51
CA ASP A 44 -10.88 4.57 -2.60
C ASP A 44 -11.23 3.13 -3.05
N GLU A 45 -11.41 2.90 -4.35
CA GLU A 45 -11.61 1.56 -4.91
C GLU A 45 -10.41 0.63 -4.64
N GLN A 46 -9.18 1.15 -4.76
CA GLN A 46 -7.97 0.39 -4.42
C GLN A 46 -7.91 0.07 -2.93
N ARG A 47 -8.20 1.05 -2.06
CA ARG A 47 -8.26 0.85 -0.61
C ARG A 47 -9.31 -0.18 -0.22
N GLN A 48 -10.48 -0.18 -0.87
CA GLN A 48 -11.53 -1.17 -0.63
C GLN A 48 -11.08 -2.58 -1.02
N ARG A 49 -10.47 -2.74 -2.21
CA ARG A 49 -9.95 -4.04 -2.68
C ARG A 49 -8.84 -4.58 -1.79
N LEU A 50 -8.01 -3.69 -1.25
CA LEU A 50 -6.89 -4.03 -0.38
C LEU A 50 -7.24 -3.97 1.12
N ALA A 51 -8.51 -3.78 1.49
CA ALA A 51 -8.92 -3.60 2.88
C ALA A 51 -8.51 -4.78 3.77
N HIS A 52 -8.65 -6.01 3.26
CA HIS A 52 -8.19 -7.21 3.97
C HIS A 52 -6.68 -7.23 4.17
N ALA A 53 -5.90 -6.92 3.13
CA ALA A 53 -4.44 -6.83 3.28
C ALA A 53 -4.05 -5.73 4.28
N ARG A 54 -4.76 -4.59 4.30
CA ARG A 54 -4.55 -3.52 5.28
C ARG A 54 -4.87 -3.95 6.70
N GLN A 55 -5.91 -4.75 6.92
CA GLN A 55 -6.29 -5.24 8.24
C GLN A 55 -5.32 -6.30 8.78
N HIS A 56 -4.68 -7.05 7.88
CA HIS A 56 -3.84 -8.19 8.21
C HIS A 56 -2.35 -7.97 7.93
N CYS A 57 -1.92 -6.75 7.64
CA CYS A 57 -0.51 -6.44 7.44
C CYS A 57 0.22 -6.42 8.78
N ASP A 58 1.45 -6.92 8.78
CA ASP A 58 2.34 -6.85 9.93
C ASP A 58 2.85 -5.42 10.13
N PHE A 59 2.98 -4.66 9.03
CA PHE A 59 3.38 -3.26 9.07
C PHE A 59 2.57 -2.38 8.13
N TYR A 60 1.94 -1.36 8.70
CA TYR A 60 1.25 -0.30 7.95
C TYR A 60 2.09 0.97 7.96
N LEU A 61 2.30 1.56 6.78
CA LEU A 61 3.02 2.82 6.64
C LEU A 61 2.28 3.79 5.72
N ASN A 62 1.88 4.94 6.26
CA ASN A 62 1.44 6.07 5.44
C ASN A 62 2.67 6.80 4.90
N THR A 63 2.81 6.83 3.57
CA THR A 63 3.95 7.42 2.89
C THR A 63 3.72 8.85 2.43
N SER A 64 2.56 9.45 2.69
CA SER A 64 2.15 10.75 2.10
C SER A 64 3.16 11.87 2.31
N ASP A 65 3.76 11.93 3.49
CA ASP A 65 4.72 12.97 3.89
C ASP A 65 6.16 12.45 3.98
N LEU A 66 6.41 11.24 3.44
CA LEU A 66 7.73 10.61 3.49
C LEU A 66 8.45 10.72 2.16
N THR A 67 9.77 10.92 2.22
CA THR A 67 10.65 10.69 1.07
C THR A 67 10.88 9.19 0.87
N PRO A 68 11.31 8.75 -0.33
CA PRO A 68 11.65 7.34 -0.56
C PRO A 68 12.66 6.79 0.46
N GLU A 69 13.66 7.58 0.83
CA GLU A 69 14.71 7.19 1.79
C GLU A 69 14.12 6.97 3.18
N GLN A 70 13.19 7.83 3.61
CA GLN A 70 12.48 7.69 4.89
C GLN A 70 11.56 6.47 4.90
N VAL A 71 10.91 6.16 3.78
CA VAL A 71 10.10 4.94 3.63
C VAL A 71 10.99 3.70 3.80
N VAL A 72 12.13 3.66 3.08
CA VAL A 72 13.09 2.55 3.16
C VAL A 72 13.62 2.39 4.57
N ALA A 73 14.04 3.49 5.22
CA ALA A 73 14.54 3.44 6.59
C ALA A 73 13.52 2.84 7.57
N ARG A 74 12.25 3.25 7.48
CA ARG A 74 11.19 2.72 8.36
C ARG A 74 10.85 1.26 8.08
N VAL A 75 10.86 0.85 6.82
CA VAL A 75 10.64 -0.55 6.45
C VAL A 75 11.79 -1.43 6.94
N LEU A 76 13.04 -1.00 6.75
CA LEU A 76 14.19 -1.75 7.24
C LEU A 76 14.24 -1.82 8.76
N ASP A 77 13.84 -0.75 9.46
CA ASP A 77 13.78 -0.75 10.92
C ASP A 77 12.73 -1.74 11.46
N PHE A 78 11.61 -1.89 10.75
CA PHE A 78 10.61 -2.90 11.07
C PHE A 78 11.07 -4.35 10.82
N LEU A 79 11.94 -4.57 9.82
CA LEU A 79 12.43 -5.90 9.43
C LEU A 79 13.61 -6.41 10.28
N ARG A 80 14.11 -5.62 11.22
CA ARG A 80 15.19 -6.00 12.14
C ARG A 80 14.66 -6.84 13.29
#